data_AF-A0A3M6XUT1-F1
#
_entry.id   AF-A0A3M6XUT1-F1
#
_cell.length_a   1.000
_cell.length_b   1.000
_cell.length_c   1.000
_cell.angle_alpha   90.00
_cell.angle_beta   90.00
_cell.angle_gamma   90.00
#
_symmetry.space_group_name_H-M   'P 1'
#
loop_
_entity.id
_entity.type
_entity.pdbx_description
1 polymer ?
#
loop_
_entity_poly.entity_id
_entity_poly.type
_entity_poly.pdbx_seq_one_letter_code
_entity_poly.pdbx_strand_id
1 'polypeptide(L)'
;MALPAYSPAQHAQQSFPLRQMVVLGLCRICEPIAFMSIFPYIYYMIESFNITDDGKQIALYAGLVTSAFAFAECLAGPFWGRLSDKYGRKPILLTGIAGTGISMLAFGFARDLPTALIARALGGILNGNIGVLQTTVAEVITVEAHQARAYAIMPFVWCLGSIIGSAMGGALADPVRNYPTMFSQHTIFERYPYLLTNLVCAAAVAFSMTVGFLFLEETHEDKKERRDIGLEIGAWIIRRFKRAATAPLSARKGNYSDESYTLVRDDDLPPDYSSTASSPALAPVSGLPPPAYRSIEGSPRNSEADGNNMVTGQAEADFLEEQRGAREPGLSSAFTRQVIYNIVGFGILAYHTISAEQLLPVLFSMPESDTPPSLPFKFTGGFALPTKAIGGILAAQGFVQMIATMVVFPIVSRRLGSLATYRLVVLSYPLLYLAVPYLTLVPANWRMPAIWAVIVWKVTAQAFAFPSTNIMLANSAPSTKVLGTLNGVASSAASGCRAFGPTVSGILQSAGLSIGTLGLPWWTNALVAGCGALISLCMVEEKRRSLDDEKQCGTDEEQRPLPSALDANEMDAALVAAESLNASSESHVSTPGSPLLTRMSLDIRRGSLRDNKM
;
A
#
# COMPACT_ATOMS: atom_id res chain seq x y z
N MET A 1 24.87 36.31 -8.10
CA MET A 1 23.85 35.54 -7.38
C MET A 1 24.43 34.16 -7.12
N ALA A 2 25.03 33.96 -5.95
CA ALA A 2 25.60 32.66 -5.59
C ALA A 2 24.45 31.72 -5.21
N LEU A 3 24.39 30.54 -5.82
CA LEU A 3 23.47 29.49 -5.41
C LEU A 3 23.74 29.16 -3.93
N PRO A 4 22.72 29.04 -3.08
CA PRO A 4 22.93 28.72 -1.67
C PRO A 4 23.62 27.36 -1.58
N ALA A 5 24.79 27.34 -0.92
CA ALA A 5 25.52 26.12 -0.63
C ALA A 5 24.65 25.25 0.31
N TYR A 6 24.05 24.21 -0.25
CA TYR A 6 23.28 23.22 0.50
C TYR A 6 24.19 22.57 1.55
N SER A 7 23.74 22.54 2.81
CA SER A 7 24.51 21.87 3.86
C SER A 7 24.54 20.34 3.60
N PRO A 8 25.59 19.61 4.02
CA PRO A 8 25.67 18.16 3.88
C PRO A 8 24.47 17.41 4.48
N ALA A 9 23.86 17.98 5.54
CA ALA A 9 22.66 17.45 6.18
C ALA A 9 21.41 17.56 5.29
N GLN A 10 21.24 18.67 4.57
CA GLN A 10 20.13 18.84 3.62
C GLN A 10 20.28 17.95 2.38
N HIS A 11 21.51 17.67 1.93
CA HIS A 11 21.77 16.70 0.86
C HIS A 11 21.43 15.26 1.25
N ALA A 12 21.72 14.86 2.49
CA ALA A 12 21.34 13.55 3.01
C ALA A 12 19.81 13.38 3.08
N GLN A 13 19.09 14.44 3.48
CA GLN A 13 17.64 14.48 3.60
C GLN A 13 16.90 14.41 2.24
N GLN A 14 17.57 14.77 1.14
CA GLN A 14 17.05 14.66 -0.23
C GLN A 14 17.39 13.33 -0.92
N SER A 15 18.26 12.50 -0.35
CA SER A 15 18.70 11.25 -0.98
C SER A 15 17.69 10.11 -0.79
N PHE A 16 17.51 9.26 -1.80
CA PHE A 16 16.60 8.11 -1.70
C PHE A 16 17.13 7.09 -0.68
N PRO A 17 16.35 6.66 0.33
CA PRO A 17 16.78 5.74 1.37
C PRO A 17 16.89 4.29 0.86
N LEU A 18 17.78 4.05 -0.10
CA LEU A 18 17.89 2.79 -0.84
C LEU A 18 18.19 1.60 0.07
N ARG A 19 19.08 1.79 1.06
CA ARG A 19 19.48 0.72 1.98
C ARG A 19 18.28 0.20 2.78
N GLN A 20 17.52 1.10 3.39
CA GLN A 20 16.33 0.77 4.18
C GLN A 20 15.25 0.13 3.30
N MET A 21 15.01 0.66 2.09
CA MET A 21 14.03 0.10 1.15
C MET A 21 14.39 -1.30 0.66
N VAL A 22 15.68 -1.56 0.39
CA VAL A 22 16.15 -2.91 -0.01
C VAL A 22 16.01 -3.89 1.14
N VAL A 23 16.38 -3.51 2.36
CA VAL A 23 16.21 -4.36 3.55
C VAL A 23 14.73 -4.66 3.78
N LEU A 24 13.86 -3.65 3.71
CA LEU A 24 12.41 -3.83 3.84
C LEU A 24 11.85 -4.75 2.76
N GLY A 25 12.30 -4.59 1.50
CA GLY A 25 11.93 -5.48 0.39
C GLY A 25 12.38 -6.93 0.62
N LEU A 26 13.61 -7.16 1.10
CA LEU A 26 14.11 -8.50 1.46
C LEU A 26 13.35 -9.12 2.63
N CYS A 27 12.95 -8.32 3.62
CA CYS A 27 12.09 -8.80 4.71
C CYS A 27 10.73 -9.25 4.17
N ARG A 28 10.21 -8.52 3.17
CA ARG A 28 8.86 -8.71 2.65
C ARG A 28 8.71 -9.73 1.55
N ILE A 29 9.79 -10.10 0.86
CA ILE A 29 9.73 -11.09 -0.23
C ILE A 29 9.18 -12.45 0.22
N CYS A 30 9.33 -12.80 1.50
CA CYS A 30 8.85 -14.08 2.03
C CYS A 30 7.33 -14.24 2.03
N GLU A 31 6.60 -13.15 2.19
CA GLU A 31 5.14 -13.15 2.18
C GLU A 31 4.56 -13.60 0.83
N PRO A 32 4.91 -12.98 -0.33
CA PRO A 32 4.48 -13.46 -1.63
C PRO A 32 5.05 -14.84 -1.98
N ILE A 33 6.27 -15.19 -1.51
CA ILE A 33 6.80 -16.56 -1.69
C ILE A 33 5.86 -17.58 -1.02
N ALA A 34 5.55 -17.37 0.25
CA ALA A 34 4.68 -18.24 1.03
C ALA A 34 3.28 -18.32 0.43
N PHE A 35 2.70 -17.16 0.11
CA PHE A 35 1.35 -17.06 -0.43
C PHE A 35 1.23 -17.73 -1.81
N MET A 36 2.21 -17.55 -2.70
CA MET A 36 2.14 -18.08 -4.07
C MET A 36 2.57 -19.54 -4.18
N SER A 37 3.36 -20.05 -3.22
CA SER A 37 3.84 -21.43 -3.25
C SER A 37 2.74 -22.49 -3.24
N ILE A 38 1.56 -22.17 -2.73
CA ILE A 38 0.46 -23.12 -2.53
C ILE A 38 -0.31 -23.46 -3.82
N PHE A 39 -0.44 -22.50 -4.74
CA PHE A 39 -1.30 -22.63 -5.93
C PHE A 39 -0.94 -23.81 -6.85
N PRO A 40 0.35 -24.15 -7.08
CA PRO A 40 0.72 -25.29 -7.93
C PRO A 40 0.27 -26.66 -7.41
N TYR A 41 0.03 -26.81 -6.11
CA TYR A 41 -0.21 -28.13 -5.50
C TYR A 41 -1.48 -28.23 -4.65
N ILE A 42 -2.17 -27.12 -4.37
CA ILE A 42 -3.33 -27.12 -3.46
C ILE A 42 -4.43 -28.10 -3.90
N TYR A 43 -4.70 -28.21 -5.19
CA TYR A 43 -5.68 -29.15 -5.73
C TYR A 43 -5.32 -30.59 -5.35
N TYR A 44 -4.10 -31.01 -5.69
CA TYR A 44 -3.57 -32.33 -5.37
C TYR A 44 -3.47 -32.59 -3.86
N MET A 45 -3.20 -31.55 -3.06
CA MET A 45 -3.16 -31.67 -1.60
C MET A 45 -4.53 -32.00 -1.04
N ILE A 46 -5.58 -31.30 -1.47
CA ILE A 46 -6.96 -31.58 -1.07
C ILE A 46 -7.41 -32.95 -1.58
N GLU A 47 -7.06 -33.31 -2.81
CA GLU A 47 -7.31 -34.65 -3.36
C GLU A 47 -6.66 -35.74 -2.48
N SER A 48 -5.41 -35.54 -2.05
CA SER A 48 -4.69 -36.48 -1.20
C SER A 48 -5.30 -36.68 0.20
N PHE A 49 -6.10 -35.72 0.66
CA PHE A 49 -6.79 -35.82 1.96
C PHE A 49 -7.99 -36.76 1.94
N ASN A 50 -8.48 -37.17 0.75
CA ASN A 50 -9.61 -38.10 0.58
C ASN A 50 -10.84 -37.72 1.43
N ILE A 51 -11.18 -36.43 1.47
CA ILE A 51 -12.28 -35.90 2.30
C ILE A 51 -13.66 -36.21 1.73
N THR A 52 -13.74 -36.39 0.41
CA THR A 52 -14.98 -36.54 -0.34
C THR A 52 -14.74 -37.50 -1.50
N ASP A 53 -15.70 -38.39 -1.74
CA ASP A 53 -15.70 -39.26 -2.92
C ASP A 53 -16.06 -38.48 -4.20
N ASP A 54 -16.60 -37.25 -4.04
CA ASP A 54 -16.99 -36.38 -5.15
C ASP A 54 -15.87 -35.40 -5.50
N GLY A 55 -15.07 -35.75 -6.53
CA GLY A 55 -13.99 -34.91 -7.05
C GLY A 55 -14.42 -33.49 -7.48
N LYS A 56 -15.73 -33.24 -7.65
CA LYS A 56 -16.27 -31.91 -7.94
C LYS A 56 -16.07 -30.92 -6.79
N GLN A 57 -15.94 -31.40 -5.55
CA GLN A 57 -15.81 -30.57 -4.35
C GLN A 57 -14.36 -30.18 -4.01
N ILE A 58 -13.37 -30.73 -4.71
CA ILE A 58 -11.94 -30.42 -4.47
C ILE A 58 -11.67 -28.92 -4.63
N ALA A 59 -12.28 -28.28 -5.66
CA ALA A 59 -12.15 -26.85 -5.90
C ALA A 59 -12.69 -25.98 -4.75
N LEU A 60 -13.82 -26.40 -4.14
CA LEU A 60 -14.39 -25.74 -2.97
C LEU A 60 -13.41 -25.75 -1.80
N TYR A 61 -12.88 -26.92 -1.44
CA TYR A 61 -11.97 -27.05 -0.32
C TYR A 61 -10.62 -26.35 -0.56
N ALA A 62 -10.10 -26.39 -1.79
CA ALA A 62 -8.92 -25.62 -2.17
C ALA A 62 -9.16 -24.10 -2.03
N GLY A 63 -10.36 -23.65 -2.43
CA GLY A 63 -10.83 -22.28 -2.23
C GLY A 63 -10.87 -21.89 -0.75
N LEU A 64 -11.47 -22.74 0.10
CA LEU A 64 -11.53 -22.55 1.56
C LEU A 64 -10.15 -22.38 2.20
N VAL A 65 -9.17 -23.21 1.83
CA VAL A 65 -7.79 -23.13 2.34
C VAL A 65 -7.09 -21.83 1.92
N THR A 66 -7.37 -21.34 0.71
CA THR A 66 -6.82 -20.07 0.22
C THR A 66 -7.48 -18.88 0.92
N SER A 67 -8.81 -18.92 1.07
CA SER A 67 -9.61 -17.92 1.74
C SER A 67 -9.32 -17.80 3.23
N ALA A 68 -9.02 -18.90 3.93
CA ALA A 68 -8.74 -18.90 5.36
C ALA A 68 -7.61 -17.94 5.75
N PHE A 69 -6.56 -17.85 4.93
CA PHE A 69 -5.46 -16.91 5.13
C PHE A 69 -5.92 -15.45 5.03
N ALA A 70 -6.54 -15.09 3.90
CA ALA A 70 -6.96 -13.71 3.64
C ALA A 70 -8.07 -13.24 4.60
N PHE A 71 -8.96 -14.14 5.01
CA PHE A 71 -9.99 -13.87 6.00
C PHE A 71 -9.39 -13.55 7.37
N ALA A 72 -8.49 -14.42 7.85
CA ALA A 72 -7.77 -14.22 9.09
C ALA A 72 -6.92 -12.94 9.09
N GLU A 73 -6.23 -12.67 7.98
CA GLU A 73 -5.42 -11.46 7.77
C GLU A 73 -6.28 -10.18 7.82
N CYS A 74 -7.45 -10.18 7.18
CA CYS A 74 -8.38 -9.06 7.21
C CYS A 74 -8.84 -8.73 8.64
N LEU A 75 -9.12 -9.76 9.45
CA LEU A 75 -9.56 -9.57 10.84
C LEU A 75 -8.41 -9.10 11.75
N ALA A 76 -7.19 -9.57 11.51
CA ALA A 76 -6.02 -9.21 12.30
C ALA A 76 -5.43 -7.83 11.94
N GLY A 77 -5.70 -7.30 10.74
CA GLY A 77 -5.17 -6.03 10.24
C GLY A 77 -5.24 -4.86 11.23
N PRO A 78 -6.45 -4.47 11.69
CA PRO A 78 -6.61 -3.36 12.63
C PRO A 78 -5.91 -3.58 13.97
N PHE A 79 -5.81 -4.84 14.43
CA PHE A 79 -5.12 -5.19 15.66
C PHE A 79 -3.62 -4.92 15.54
N TRP A 80 -2.97 -5.40 14.46
CA TRP A 80 -1.55 -5.17 14.23
C TRP A 80 -1.20 -3.71 13.95
N GLY A 81 -2.09 -2.97 13.28
CA GLY A 81 -1.95 -1.52 13.10
C GLY A 81 -1.78 -0.80 14.45
N ARG A 82 -2.76 -0.94 15.34
CA ARG A 82 -2.72 -0.34 16.69
C ARG A 82 -1.54 -0.85 17.52
N LEU A 83 -1.22 -2.13 17.40
CA LEU A 83 -0.09 -2.71 18.11
C LEU A 83 1.24 -2.11 17.64
N SER A 84 1.37 -1.80 16.35
CA SER A 84 2.55 -1.13 15.80
C SER A 84 2.69 0.32 16.25
N ASP A 85 1.58 1.06 16.42
CA ASP A 85 1.62 2.40 17.01
C ASP A 85 2.07 2.32 18.48
N LYS A 86 1.67 1.26 19.21
CA LYS A 86 2.08 1.10 20.62
C LYS A 86 3.51 0.61 20.79
N TYR A 87 3.98 -0.35 19.98
CA TYR A 87 5.27 -1.02 20.20
C TYR A 87 6.38 -0.67 19.18
N GLY A 88 6.05 -0.02 18.07
CA GLY A 88 6.99 0.29 16.98
C GLY A 88 6.73 -0.54 15.73
N ARG A 89 7.25 -0.12 14.58
CA ARG A 89 7.06 -0.82 13.30
C ARG A 89 7.94 -2.05 13.23
N LYS A 90 9.24 -1.93 13.51
CA LYS A 90 10.22 -3.02 13.37
C LYS A 90 9.81 -4.32 14.09
N PRO A 91 9.48 -4.32 15.40
CA PRO A 91 9.14 -5.56 16.09
C PRO A 91 7.89 -6.22 15.52
N ILE A 92 6.88 -5.43 15.12
CA ILE A 92 5.63 -5.93 14.56
C ILE A 92 5.80 -6.51 13.15
N LEU A 93 6.68 -5.92 12.34
CA LEU A 93 7.02 -6.49 11.03
C LEU A 93 7.74 -7.84 11.20
N LEU A 94 8.67 -7.95 12.15
CA LEU A 94 9.42 -9.19 12.43
C LEU A 94 8.54 -10.30 13.01
N THR A 95 7.59 -9.98 13.91
CA THR A 95 6.65 -10.99 14.44
C THR A 95 5.78 -11.60 13.34
N GLY A 96 5.38 -10.82 12.33
CA GLY A 96 4.61 -11.36 11.21
C GLY A 96 5.41 -12.26 10.28
N ILE A 97 6.69 -11.94 10.05
CA ILE A 97 7.61 -12.82 9.32
C ILE A 97 7.80 -14.14 10.10
N ALA A 98 8.04 -14.08 11.41
CA ALA A 98 8.15 -15.27 12.26
C ALA A 98 6.86 -16.12 12.21
N GLY A 99 5.70 -15.49 12.32
CA GLY A 99 4.40 -16.15 12.25
C GLY A 99 4.12 -16.83 10.90
N THR A 100 4.57 -16.22 9.80
CA THR A 100 4.51 -16.82 8.46
C THR A 100 5.34 -18.10 8.42
N GLY A 101 6.54 -18.10 9.00
CA GLY A 101 7.40 -19.29 9.08
C GLY A 101 6.74 -20.42 9.88
N ILE A 102 6.17 -20.12 11.04
CA ILE A 102 5.46 -21.09 11.88
C ILE A 102 4.25 -21.68 11.13
N SER A 103 3.48 -20.82 10.45
CA SER A 103 2.32 -21.25 9.65
C SER A 103 2.73 -22.17 8.50
N MET A 104 3.79 -21.85 7.76
CA MET A 104 4.28 -22.70 6.67
C MET A 104 4.74 -24.06 7.18
N LEU A 105 5.45 -24.11 8.30
CA LEU A 105 5.84 -25.38 8.92
C LEU A 105 4.60 -26.20 9.32
N ALA A 106 3.64 -25.60 10.00
CA ALA A 106 2.39 -26.26 10.38
C ALA A 106 1.61 -26.78 9.15
N PHE A 107 1.58 -25.99 8.08
CA PHE A 107 0.90 -26.35 6.84
C PHE A 107 1.60 -27.51 6.11
N GLY A 108 2.93 -27.56 6.11
CA GLY A 108 3.71 -28.67 5.56
C GLY A 108 3.47 -30.02 6.26
N PHE A 109 3.04 -29.99 7.52
CA PHE A 109 2.65 -31.18 8.29
C PHE A 109 1.14 -31.48 8.24
N ALA A 110 0.35 -30.77 7.45
CA ALA A 110 -1.09 -31.03 7.35
C ALA A 110 -1.38 -32.36 6.64
N ARG A 111 -2.29 -33.16 7.20
CA ARG A 111 -2.79 -34.42 6.61
C ARG A 111 -4.29 -34.43 6.36
N ASP A 112 -4.95 -33.37 6.76
CA ASP A 112 -6.39 -33.23 6.79
C ASP A 112 -6.72 -31.76 6.61
N LEU A 113 -7.92 -31.51 6.11
CA LEU A 113 -8.40 -30.15 5.82
C LEU A 113 -8.44 -29.24 7.06
N PRO A 114 -8.92 -29.67 8.25
CA PRO A 114 -8.87 -28.86 9.45
C PRO A 114 -7.46 -28.37 9.80
N THR A 115 -6.47 -29.26 9.81
CA THR A 115 -5.07 -28.86 10.07
C THR A 115 -4.57 -27.85 9.04
N ALA A 116 -4.87 -28.06 7.75
CA ALA A 116 -4.52 -27.13 6.68
C ALA A 116 -5.18 -25.75 6.85
N LEU A 117 -6.47 -25.71 7.20
CA LEU A 117 -7.22 -24.48 7.45
C LEU A 117 -6.69 -23.72 8.66
N ILE A 118 -6.44 -24.42 9.78
CA ILE A 118 -5.89 -23.81 11.00
C ILE A 118 -4.50 -23.25 10.74
N ALA A 119 -3.63 -24.00 10.05
CA ALA A 119 -2.29 -23.53 9.71
C ALA A 119 -2.33 -22.26 8.84
N ARG A 120 -3.25 -22.18 7.87
CA ARG A 120 -3.42 -21.01 7.01
C ARG A 120 -4.04 -19.82 7.75
N ALA A 121 -5.05 -20.06 8.58
CA ALA A 121 -5.66 -19.05 9.43
C ALA A 121 -4.62 -18.48 10.42
N LEU A 122 -3.78 -19.32 11.03
CA LEU A 122 -2.67 -18.89 11.88
C LEU A 122 -1.71 -17.97 11.12
N GLY A 123 -1.38 -18.33 9.87
CA GLY A 123 -0.57 -17.48 8.99
C GLY A 123 -1.20 -16.11 8.75
N GLY A 124 -2.50 -16.06 8.45
CA GLY A 124 -3.22 -14.80 8.26
C GLY A 124 -3.29 -13.97 9.54
N ILE A 125 -3.60 -14.58 10.68
CA ILE A 125 -3.66 -13.90 11.99
C ILE A 125 -2.31 -13.27 12.31
N LEU A 126 -1.21 -14.01 12.15
CA LEU A 126 0.12 -13.52 12.52
C LEU A 126 0.69 -12.56 11.47
N ASN A 127 0.26 -12.64 10.21
CA ASN A 127 0.75 -11.80 9.11
C ASN A 127 -0.17 -10.63 8.75
N GLY A 128 -1.10 -10.22 9.62
CA GLY A 128 -1.98 -9.06 9.41
C GLY A 128 -1.29 -7.70 9.42
N ASN A 129 -0.01 -7.58 9.07
CA ASN A 129 0.79 -6.37 9.21
C ASN A 129 1.04 -5.61 7.89
N ILE A 130 0.28 -5.89 6.82
CA ILE A 130 0.34 -5.15 5.54
C ILE A 130 0.11 -3.63 5.76
N GLY A 131 -0.80 -3.25 6.64
CA GLY A 131 -1.02 -1.84 6.99
C GLY A 131 0.21 -1.20 7.63
N VAL A 132 0.89 -1.94 8.52
CA VAL A 132 2.14 -1.51 9.17
C VAL A 132 3.27 -1.34 8.15
N LEU A 133 3.29 -2.19 7.13
CA LEU A 133 4.24 -2.06 6.03
C LEU A 133 4.01 -0.80 5.21
N GLN A 134 2.76 -0.47 4.88
CA GLN A 134 2.41 0.76 4.17
C GLN A 134 2.80 2.00 4.99
N THR A 135 2.58 2.00 6.31
CA THR A 135 3.01 3.10 7.17
C THR A 135 4.53 3.20 7.26
N THR A 136 5.24 2.07 7.39
CA THR A 136 6.71 2.04 7.39
C THR A 136 7.30 2.62 6.11
N VAL A 137 6.75 2.27 4.94
CA VAL A 137 7.18 2.82 3.65
C VAL A 137 6.93 4.33 3.60
N ALA A 138 5.76 4.79 4.04
CA ALA A 138 5.44 6.22 4.08
C ALA A 138 6.34 7.01 5.04
N GLU A 139 6.67 6.46 6.21
CA GLU A 139 7.57 7.06 7.20
C GLU A 139 9.03 7.12 6.70
N VAL A 140 9.48 6.13 5.93
CA VAL A 140 10.82 6.12 5.33
C VAL A 140 10.95 7.14 4.20
N ILE A 141 9.88 7.39 3.45
CA ILE A 141 9.90 8.31 2.31
C ILE A 141 9.37 9.68 2.73
N THR A 142 10.27 10.53 3.20
CA THR A 142 9.94 11.90 3.58
C THR A 142 9.79 12.84 2.37
N VAL A 143 10.41 12.50 1.23
CA VAL A 143 10.43 13.34 0.02
C VAL A 143 9.40 12.86 -1.00
N GLU A 144 8.46 13.72 -1.38
CA GLU A 144 7.39 13.39 -2.33
C GLU A 144 7.90 12.88 -3.68
N ALA A 145 8.99 13.45 -4.19
CA ALA A 145 9.62 13.01 -5.45
C ALA A 145 10.08 11.55 -5.43
N HIS A 146 10.35 10.98 -4.26
CA HIS A 146 10.79 9.60 -4.08
C HIS A 146 9.64 8.61 -3.87
N GLN A 147 8.42 9.09 -3.58
CA GLN A 147 7.26 8.24 -3.30
C GLN A 147 6.93 7.35 -4.48
N ALA A 148 6.87 7.89 -5.70
CA ALA A 148 6.57 7.10 -6.90
C ALA A 148 7.56 5.94 -7.10
N ARG A 149 8.85 6.17 -6.83
CA ARG A 149 9.89 5.14 -6.95
C ARG A 149 9.75 4.06 -5.88
N ALA A 150 9.49 4.44 -4.63
CA ALA A 150 9.39 3.48 -3.55
C ALA A 150 8.07 2.68 -3.59
N TYR A 151 6.96 3.30 -3.99
CA TYR A 151 5.71 2.57 -4.25
C TYR A 151 5.84 1.59 -5.43
N ALA A 152 6.79 1.80 -6.36
CA ALA A 152 7.09 0.83 -7.43
C ALA A 152 7.92 -0.37 -6.93
N ILE A 153 8.72 -0.23 -5.86
CA ILE A 153 9.49 -1.35 -5.28
C ILE A 153 8.55 -2.41 -4.71
N MET A 154 7.39 -2.02 -4.16
CA MET A 154 6.45 -2.94 -3.52
C MET A 154 5.85 -3.97 -4.51
N PRO A 155 5.27 -3.56 -5.66
CA PRO A 155 4.87 -4.49 -6.72
C PRO A 155 6.02 -5.34 -7.27
N PHE A 156 7.24 -4.78 -7.36
CA PHE A 156 8.41 -5.53 -7.82
C PHE A 156 8.73 -6.71 -6.88
N VAL A 157 8.78 -6.46 -5.57
CA VAL A 157 9.01 -7.51 -4.55
C VAL A 157 7.92 -8.58 -4.61
N TRP A 158 6.66 -8.17 -4.81
CA TRP A 158 5.55 -9.10 -4.99
C TRP A 158 5.72 -9.99 -6.22
N CYS A 159 6.07 -9.42 -7.37
CA CYS A 159 6.31 -10.19 -8.60
C CYS A 159 7.48 -11.18 -8.39
N LEU A 160 8.59 -10.72 -7.82
CA LEU A 160 9.76 -11.57 -7.58
C LEU A 160 9.43 -12.74 -6.63
N GLY A 161 8.70 -12.46 -5.55
CA GLY A 161 8.24 -13.50 -4.64
C GLY A 161 7.25 -14.47 -5.28
N SER A 162 6.39 -13.98 -6.19
CA SER A 162 5.44 -14.82 -6.93
C SER A 162 6.14 -15.79 -7.89
N ILE A 163 7.22 -15.33 -8.55
CA ILE A 163 8.07 -16.16 -9.42
C ILE A 163 8.71 -17.28 -8.59
N ILE A 164 9.39 -16.92 -7.50
CA ILE A 164 10.12 -17.87 -6.66
C ILE A 164 9.15 -18.83 -5.97
N GLY A 165 8.06 -18.31 -5.39
CA GLY A 165 7.05 -19.08 -4.68
C GLY A 165 6.40 -20.13 -5.58
N SER A 166 5.92 -19.72 -6.75
CA SER A 166 5.26 -20.66 -7.68
C SER A 166 6.22 -21.71 -8.25
N ALA A 167 7.45 -21.31 -8.60
CA ALA A 167 8.47 -22.23 -9.09
C ALA A 167 8.83 -23.27 -8.02
N MET A 168 9.12 -22.82 -6.80
CA MET A 168 9.44 -23.67 -5.65
C MET A 168 8.28 -24.60 -5.30
N GLY A 169 7.06 -24.05 -5.21
CA GLY A 169 5.84 -24.79 -4.90
C GLY A 169 5.57 -25.95 -5.85
N GLY A 170 5.68 -25.70 -7.17
CA GLY A 170 5.50 -26.76 -8.16
C GLY A 170 6.67 -27.74 -8.23
N ALA A 171 7.91 -27.25 -8.13
CA ALA A 171 9.10 -28.08 -8.27
C ALA A 171 9.32 -29.04 -7.09
N LEU A 172 8.96 -28.64 -5.88
CA LEU A 172 9.24 -29.38 -4.63
C LEU A 172 8.03 -30.11 -4.04
N ALA A 173 6.83 -29.94 -4.61
CA ALA A 173 5.66 -30.72 -4.21
C ALA A 173 5.83 -32.19 -4.58
N ASP A 174 5.42 -33.09 -3.68
CA ASP A 174 5.46 -34.56 -3.85
C ASP A 174 6.82 -35.09 -4.36
N PRO A 175 7.91 -34.86 -3.59
CA PRO A 175 9.27 -35.16 -4.05
C PRO A 175 9.53 -36.65 -4.26
N VAL A 176 8.78 -37.53 -3.57
CA VAL A 176 8.90 -38.99 -3.72
C VAL A 176 8.45 -39.43 -5.11
N ARG A 177 7.33 -38.89 -5.61
CA ARG A 177 6.89 -39.16 -7.00
C ARG A 177 7.73 -38.40 -8.02
N ASN A 178 8.14 -37.18 -7.70
CA ASN A 178 8.79 -36.28 -8.65
C ASN A 178 10.30 -36.49 -8.81
N TYR A 179 10.99 -37.06 -7.80
CA TYR A 179 12.43 -37.32 -7.80
C TYR A 179 12.76 -38.67 -7.11
N PRO A 180 12.31 -39.80 -7.68
CA PRO A 180 12.44 -41.12 -7.06
C PRO A 180 13.91 -41.58 -6.87
N THR A 181 14.86 -40.96 -7.57
CA THR A 181 16.29 -41.23 -7.44
C THR A 181 16.93 -40.58 -6.21
N MET A 182 16.38 -39.45 -5.73
CA MET A 182 16.91 -38.73 -4.55
C MET A 182 16.07 -38.97 -3.29
N PHE A 183 14.79 -39.31 -3.44
CA PHE A 183 13.88 -39.57 -2.33
C PHE A 183 13.31 -40.98 -2.43
N SER A 184 13.69 -41.84 -1.49
CA SER A 184 13.17 -43.20 -1.42
C SER A 184 11.75 -43.23 -0.85
N GLN A 185 11.03 -44.29 -1.22
CA GLN A 185 9.79 -44.69 -0.54
C GLN A 185 10.11 -45.02 0.94
N HIS A 186 9.17 -44.75 1.84
CA HIS A 186 9.26 -44.81 3.32
C HIS A 186 9.94 -43.63 4.05
N THR A 187 10.09 -42.48 3.40
CA THR A 187 10.61 -41.26 4.05
C THR A 187 9.50 -40.40 4.66
N ILE A 188 9.87 -39.44 5.52
CA ILE A 188 8.92 -38.44 6.05
C ILE A 188 8.19 -37.68 4.94
N PHE A 189 8.79 -37.57 3.75
CA PHE A 189 8.22 -36.89 2.60
C PHE A 189 7.15 -37.70 1.87
N GLU A 190 7.10 -39.02 2.03
CA GLU A 190 5.94 -39.81 1.59
C GLU A 190 4.75 -39.54 2.51
N ARG A 191 5.02 -39.48 3.82
CA ARG A 191 4.01 -39.21 4.85
C ARG A 191 3.52 -37.76 4.86
N TYR A 192 4.33 -36.84 4.33
CA TYR A 192 4.03 -35.41 4.17
C TYR A 192 4.57 -34.90 2.82
N PRO A 193 3.82 -35.11 1.71
CA PRO A 193 4.27 -34.78 0.35
C PRO A 193 4.59 -33.29 0.12
N TYR A 194 4.01 -32.41 0.93
CA TYR A 194 4.15 -30.96 0.82
C TYR A 194 5.10 -30.37 1.88
N LEU A 195 5.74 -31.21 2.70
CA LEU A 195 6.66 -30.73 3.75
C LEU A 195 7.90 -30.06 3.16
N LEU A 196 8.47 -30.63 2.09
CA LEU A 196 9.73 -30.12 1.50
C LEU A 196 9.59 -28.68 1.00
N THR A 197 8.53 -28.39 0.23
CA THR A 197 8.28 -27.02 -0.25
C THR A 197 8.09 -26.04 0.91
N ASN A 198 7.44 -26.45 1.99
CA ASN A 198 7.21 -25.61 3.17
C ASN A 198 8.48 -25.43 4.01
N LEU A 199 9.37 -26.43 4.09
CA LEU A 199 10.68 -26.30 4.74
C LEU A 199 11.57 -25.29 4.02
N VAL A 200 11.61 -25.33 2.69
CA VAL A 200 12.39 -24.35 1.90
C VAL A 200 11.79 -22.95 2.05
N CYS A 201 10.46 -22.82 2.08
CA CYS A 201 9.80 -21.55 2.39
C CYS A 201 10.16 -21.04 3.80
N ALA A 202 10.16 -21.92 4.81
CA ALA A 202 10.54 -21.57 6.17
C ALA A 202 12.01 -21.14 6.28
N ALA A 203 12.92 -21.75 5.51
CA ALA A 203 14.32 -21.33 5.42
C ALA A 203 14.46 -19.93 4.81
N ALA A 204 13.70 -19.63 3.75
CA ALA A 204 13.65 -18.28 3.18
C ALA A 204 13.13 -17.26 4.20
N VAL A 205 12.06 -17.60 4.94
CA VAL A 205 11.52 -16.78 6.04
C VAL A 205 12.57 -16.55 7.14
N ALA A 206 13.30 -17.58 7.55
CA ALA A 206 14.34 -17.46 8.57
C ALA A 206 15.48 -16.52 8.11
N PHE A 207 15.86 -16.60 6.83
CA PHE A 207 16.82 -15.67 6.24
C PHE A 207 16.31 -14.23 6.27
N SER A 208 15.09 -13.97 5.82
CA SER A 208 14.50 -12.63 5.84
C SER A 208 14.28 -12.10 7.25
N MET A 209 13.93 -12.95 8.21
CA MET A 209 13.85 -12.59 9.63
C MET A 209 15.22 -12.18 10.17
N THR A 210 16.28 -12.89 9.80
CA THR A 210 17.65 -12.57 10.19
C THR A 210 18.10 -11.22 9.60
N VAL A 211 17.84 -11.00 8.31
CA VAL A 211 18.13 -9.73 7.63
C VAL A 211 17.35 -8.58 8.29
N GLY A 212 16.07 -8.77 8.58
CA GLY A 212 15.25 -7.75 9.23
C GLY A 212 15.71 -7.44 10.65
N PHE A 213 16.05 -8.45 11.44
CA PHE A 213 16.57 -8.25 12.79
C PHE A 213 17.86 -7.41 12.77
N LEU A 214 18.80 -7.75 11.87
CA LEU A 214 20.13 -7.14 11.82
C LEU A 214 20.19 -5.77 11.12
N PHE A 215 19.31 -5.49 10.17
CA PHE A 215 19.46 -4.33 9.28
C PHE A 215 18.24 -3.43 9.15
N LEU A 216 17.05 -3.86 9.61
CA LEU A 216 15.86 -3.01 9.53
C LEU A 216 15.92 -1.97 10.65
N GLU A 217 15.83 -0.69 10.29
CA GLU A 217 15.79 0.41 11.25
C GLU A 217 14.34 0.70 11.68
N GLU A 218 14.12 1.09 12.94
CA GLU A 218 12.80 1.49 13.44
C GLU A 218 12.40 2.84 12.85
N THR A 219 11.17 2.93 12.32
CA THR A 219 10.69 4.12 11.60
C THR A 219 9.71 4.96 12.42
N HIS A 220 9.14 4.38 13.48
CA HIS A 220 8.18 5.06 14.33
C HIS A 220 8.80 6.30 15.01
N GLU A 221 8.14 7.46 14.93
CA GLU A 221 8.67 8.77 15.36
C GLU A 221 9.19 8.79 16.81
N ASP A 222 8.39 8.28 17.76
CA ASP A 222 8.77 8.25 19.18
C ASP A 222 9.80 7.16 19.56
N LYS A 223 10.10 6.22 18.65
CA LYS A 223 10.87 5.01 18.97
C LYS A 223 12.12 4.84 18.10
N LYS A 224 12.25 5.60 17.02
CA LYS A 224 13.42 5.59 16.12
C LYS A 224 14.74 5.88 16.83
N GLU A 225 14.71 6.62 17.95
CA GLU A 225 15.91 6.98 18.72
C GLU A 225 16.26 5.98 19.82
N ARG A 226 15.47 4.91 20.00
CA ARG A 226 15.77 3.88 20.99
C ARG A 226 16.93 3.00 20.53
N ARG A 227 17.74 2.56 21.49
CA ARG A 227 18.85 1.64 21.26
C ARG A 227 18.35 0.31 20.69
N ASP A 228 18.83 -0.07 19.51
CA ASP A 228 18.45 -1.30 18.81
C ASP A 228 19.61 -2.31 18.79
N ILE A 229 19.44 -3.38 19.56
CA ILE A 229 20.44 -4.45 19.71
C ILE A 229 20.71 -5.15 18.37
N GLY A 230 19.68 -5.32 17.53
CA GLY A 230 19.82 -6.00 16.24
C GLY A 230 20.71 -5.22 15.27
N LEU A 231 20.52 -3.89 15.21
CA LEU A 231 21.36 -3.02 14.40
C LEU A 231 22.81 -2.94 14.90
N GLU A 232 23.03 -2.95 16.22
CA GLU A 232 24.39 -3.00 16.79
C GLU A 232 25.14 -4.26 16.38
N ILE A 233 24.47 -5.42 16.46
CA ILE A 233 25.03 -6.70 16.01
C ILE A 233 25.28 -6.66 14.49
N GLY A 234 24.32 -6.17 13.69
CA GLY A 234 24.49 -6.04 12.25
C GLY A 234 25.67 -5.14 11.87
N ALA A 235 25.85 -4.01 12.56
CA ALA A 235 26.98 -3.10 12.37
C ALA A 235 28.31 -3.76 12.77
N TRP A 236 28.32 -4.52 13.87
CA TRP A 236 29.49 -5.29 14.29
C TRP A 236 29.89 -6.34 13.23
N ILE A 237 28.93 -7.08 12.68
CA ILE A 237 29.16 -8.07 11.61
C ILE A 237 29.79 -7.38 10.39
N ILE A 238 29.20 -6.28 9.90
CA ILE A 238 29.72 -5.54 8.74
C ILE A 238 31.15 -5.05 9.01
N ARG A 239 31.42 -4.50 10.20
CA ARG A 239 32.77 -4.03 10.58
C ARG A 239 33.78 -5.17 10.57
N ARG A 240 33.39 -6.37 11.03
CA ARG A 240 34.25 -7.56 11.05
C ARG A 240 34.58 -8.08 9.65
N PHE A 241 33.61 -8.08 8.74
CA PHE A 241 33.80 -8.48 7.34
C PHE A 241 34.59 -7.44 6.53
N LYS A 242 34.34 -6.13 6.74
CA LYS A 242 35.14 -5.07 6.11
C LYS A 242 36.60 -5.14 6.52
N ARG A 243 36.89 -5.36 7.82
CA ARG A 243 38.25 -5.56 8.32
C ARG A 243 38.92 -6.82 7.75
N ALA A 244 38.15 -7.87 7.44
CA ALA A 244 38.69 -9.08 6.81
C ALA A 244 38.96 -8.89 5.30
N ALA A 245 38.13 -8.13 4.60
CA ALA A 245 38.30 -7.83 3.17
C ALA A 245 39.47 -6.87 2.89
N THR A 246 39.81 -5.99 3.83
CA THR A 246 41.01 -5.13 3.75
C THR A 246 42.30 -5.81 4.25
N ALA A 247 42.23 -7.06 4.74
CA ALA A 247 43.35 -7.73 5.41
C ALA A 247 44.40 -8.45 4.54
N PRO A 248 44.48 -8.30 3.21
CA PRO A 248 45.75 -8.63 2.53
C PRO A 248 46.28 -7.59 1.52
N LEU A 249 45.76 -6.36 1.46
CA LEU A 249 46.28 -5.32 0.55
C LEU A 249 46.93 -4.12 1.24
N SER A 250 46.84 -3.99 2.57
CA SER A 250 47.51 -2.92 3.33
C SER A 250 48.89 -3.32 3.88
N ALA A 251 49.31 -4.59 3.76
CA ALA A 251 50.62 -5.02 4.24
C ALA A 251 51.78 -4.67 3.27
N ARG A 252 51.50 -4.02 2.13
CA ARG A 252 52.50 -3.65 1.12
C ARG A 252 52.32 -2.24 0.54
N LYS A 253 51.75 -1.32 1.31
CA LYS A 253 51.90 0.12 1.02
C LYS A 253 52.30 0.79 2.32
N GLY A 254 53.62 0.98 2.43
CA GLY A 254 54.28 1.49 3.61
C GLY A 254 53.79 2.89 3.97
N ASN A 255 53.88 3.15 5.28
CA ASN A 255 54.24 4.42 5.91
C ASN A 255 53.82 5.66 5.13
N TYR A 256 52.57 6.08 5.25
CA TYR A 256 52.20 7.50 5.34
C TYR A 256 50.80 7.60 5.96
N SER A 257 50.68 8.52 6.94
CA SER A 257 49.48 9.01 7.63
C SER A 257 48.88 8.19 8.77
N ASP A 258 49.66 7.94 9.84
CA ASP A 258 49.10 7.74 11.19
C ASP A 258 49.83 8.55 12.28
N GLU A 259 50.31 9.76 11.92
CA GLU A 259 50.78 10.76 12.88
C GLU A 259 50.06 12.10 12.63
N SER A 260 48.77 12.18 12.97
CA SER A 260 48.09 13.49 12.98
C SER A 260 47.18 13.75 14.16
N TYR A 261 47.09 12.84 15.15
CA TYR A 261 46.34 13.11 16.38
C TYR A 261 46.92 12.35 17.57
N THR A 262 48.08 12.73 18.10
CA THR A 262 48.48 12.28 19.47
C THR A 262 49.64 13.01 20.16
N LEU A 263 50.16 14.14 19.68
CA LEU A 263 51.25 14.83 20.37
C LEU A 263 51.08 16.34 20.44
N VAL A 264 50.27 16.81 21.39
CA VAL A 264 50.64 17.92 22.27
C VAL A 264 50.12 17.57 23.67
N ARG A 265 51.01 17.10 24.54
CA ARG A 265 50.83 17.21 26.00
C ARG A 265 51.34 18.61 26.36
N ASP A 266 50.67 19.29 27.27
CA ASP A 266 50.99 20.65 27.74
C ASP A 266 52.36 20.82 28.44
N ASP A 267 53.24 19.81 28.42
CA ASP A 267 54.44 19.76 29.27
C ASP A 267 55.78 20.01 28.54
N ASP A 268 55.81 20.27 27.22
CA ASP A 268 57.06 20.53 26.46
C ASP A 268 57.06 21.86 25.67
N LEU A 269 56.83 22.98 26.36
CA LEU A 269 57.09 24.32 25.81
C LEU A 269 58.51 24.80 26.20
N PRO A 270 59.29 25.39 25.28
CA PRO A 270 60.55 26.04 25.61
C PRO A 270 60.35 27.14 26.68
N PRO A 271 61.33 27.38 27.57
CA PRO A 271 61.22 28.46 28.55
C PRO A 271 61.21 29.78 27.78
N ASP A 272 60.04 30.43 27.76
CA ASP A 272 59.76 31.83 27.36
C ASP A 272 58.50 32.01 26.48
N TYR A 273 57.63 31.00 26.33
CA TYR A 273 56.34 31.19 25.66
C TYR A 273 55.14 31.05 26.61
N SER A 274 54.82 32.13 27.34
CA SER A 274 53.57 32.28 28.10
C SER A 274 52.53 33.06 27.29
N SER A 275 51.41 32.44 26.88
CA SER A 275 50.34 33.14 26.16
C SER A 275 49.37 33.90 27.08
N THR A 276 49.90 34.62 28.07
CA THR A 276 49.14 35.59 28.88
C THR A 276 49.95 36.86 29.06
N ALA A 277 50.30 37.53 27.96
CA ALA A 277 50.74 38.93 27.98
C ALA A 277 50.69 39.53 26.58
N SER A 278 50.31 40.81 26.50
CA SER A 278 50.44 41.75 25.37
C SER A 278 49.52 41.60 24.15
N SER A 279 48.22 41.91 24.34
CA SER A 279 47.48 42.70 23.34
C SER A 279 47.86 44.18 23.48
N PRO A 280 47.89 44.99 22.40
CA PRO A 280 48.33 46.38 22.48
C PRO A 280 47.36 47.22 23.33
N ALA A 281 47.88 47.91 24.34
CA ALA A 281 47.12 48.86 25.16
C ALA A 281 47.02 50.21 24.43
N LEU A 282 45.79 50.68 24.21
CA LEU A 282 45.51 52.07 23.83
C LEU A 282 45.56 52.97 25.08
N ALA A 283 46.18 54.13 24.96
CA ALA A 283 46.39 55.07 26.06
C ALA A 283 45.08 55.62 26.65
N PRO A 284 45.02 55.90 27.97
CA PRO A 284 43.83 56.46 28.61
C PRO A 284 43.73 57.96 28.32
N VAL A 285 42.69 58.37 27.59
CA VAL A 285 42.26 59.78 27.54
C VAL A 285 41.28 60.00 28.68
N SER A 286 41.77 60.63 29.74
CA SER A 286 40.98 61.14 30.85
C SER A 286 40.12 62.32 30.37
N GLY A 287 38.81 62.30 30.65
CA GLY A 287 38.02 63.55 30.71
C GLY A 287 36.73 63.68 29.90
N LEU A 288 36.10 62.59 29.42
CA LEU A 288 34.75 62.68 28.83
C LEU A 288 33.81 61.62 29.45
N PRO A 289 32.56 61.97 29.79
CA PRO A 289 31.62 61.01 30.37
C PRO A 289 31.31 59.89 29.36
N PRO A 290 31.04 58.66 29.83
CA PRO A 290 30.74 57.54 28.94
C PRO A 290 29.51 57.84 28.06
N PRO A 291 29.51 57.44 26.78
CA PRO A 291 28.33 57.58 25.93
C PRO A 291 27.19 56.76 26.54
N ALA A 292 26.03 57.41 26.73
CA ALA A 292 24.82 56.77 27.22
C ALA A 292 24.49 55.57 26.32
N TYR A 293 24.69 54.37 26.85
CA TYR A 293 24.21 53.14 26.23
C TYR A 293 22.69 53.13 26.36
N ARG A 294 22.01 53.74 25.37
CA ARG A 294 20.57 53.61 25.17
C ARG A 294 20.29 52.18 24.77
N SER A 295 19.71 51.40 25.67
CA SER A 295 18.90 50.25 25.27
C SER A 295 17.83 50.78 24.33
N ILE A 296 17.82 50.31 23.08
CA ILE A 296 16.64 50.48 22.22
C ILE A 296 15.66 49.38 22.66
N GLU A 297 15.10 49.55 23.86
CA GLU A 297 13.82 48.98 24.24
C GLU A 297 12.75 49.98 23.82
N GLY A 298 12.43 49.91 22.54
CA GLY A 298 11.36 50.67 21.89
C GLY A 298 10.29 49.72 21.36
N SER A 299 9.70 48.91 22.25
CA SER A 299 8.35 48.38 22.05
C SER A 299 7.44 49.06 23.07
N PRO A 300 6.35 49.70 22.63
CA PRO A 300 5.54 50.54 23.51
C PRO A 300 4.81 49.67 24.55
N ARG A 301 5.20 49.82 25.81
CA ARG A 301 4.33 49.52 26.95
C ARG A 301 3.36 50.69 27.10
N ASN A 302 2.19 50.56 26.49
CA ASN A 302 1.03 51.36 26.87
C ASN A 302 0.38 50.69 28.07
N SER A 303 0.49 51.32 29.24
CA SER A 303 -0.44 51.13 30.34
C SER A 303 -0.95 52.50 30.75
N GLU A 304 -2.29 52.59 30.81
CA GLU A 304 -3.12 53.68 31.33
C GLU A 304 -3.56 54.74 30.32
N ALA A 305 -4.55 54.35 29.51
CA ALA A 305 -5.70 55.21 29.23
C ALA A 305 -6.97 54.34 29.26
N ASP A 306 -7.87 54.72 30.16
CA ASP A 306 -9.23 54.22 30.32
C ASP A 306 -10.02 54.18 29.00
N GLY A 307 -10.88 53.16 28.88
CA GLY A 307 -12.04 53.18 27.99
C GLY A 307 -11.79 52.77 26.54
N ASN A 308 -12.15 51.51 26.22
CA ASN A 308 -12.65 51.01 24.92
C ASN A 308 -11.97 49.77 24.32
N ASN A 309 -10.91 49.20 24.90
CA ASN A 309 -10.26 48.00 24.33
C ASN A 309 -10.75 46.67 24.91
N MET A 310 -12.03 46.57 25.29
CA MET A 310 -12.64 45.28 25.62
C MET A 310 -12.97 44.46 24.36
N VAL A 311 -13.07 45.11 23.19
CA VAL A 311 -13.47 44.48 21.92
C VAL A 311 -12.30 43.80 21.20
N THR A 312 -11.06 44.28 21.35
CA THR A 312 -9.89 43.75 20.61
C THR A 312 -9.32 42.46 21.18
N GLY A 313 -9.29 42.31 22.52
CA GLY A 313 -8.87 41.05 23.15
C GLY A 313 -9.90 39.92 23.01
N GLN A 314 -11.19 40.27 22.94
CA GLN A 314 -12.25 39.32 22.61
C GLN A 314 -12.23 38.95 21.13
N ALA A 315 -12.04 39.91 20.21
CA ALA A 315 -11.88 39.59 18.79
C ALA A 315 -10.63 38.75 18.49
N GLU A 316 -9.52 38.95 19.20
CA GLU A 316 -8.30 38.15 19.05
C GLU A 316 -8.44 36.76 19.69
N ALA A 317 -9.15 36.65 20.83
CA ALA A 317 -9.51 35.37 21.43
C ALA A 317 -10.55 34.60 20.61
N ASP A 318 -11.56 35.29 20.05
CA ASP A 318 -12.57 34.76 19.15
C ASP A 318 -11.93 34.37 17.81
N PHE A 319 -10.94 35.10 17.31
CA PHE A 319 -10.18 34.75 16.10
C PHE A 319 -9.26 33.53 16.33
N LEU A 320 -8.69 33.39 17.54
CA LEU A 320 -7.95 32.20 17.95
C LEU A 320 -8.88 31.01 18.26
N GLU A 321 -10.10 31.25 18.74
CA GLU A 321 -11.16 30.24 18.86
C GLU A 321 -11.77 29.87 17.50
N GLU A 322 -11.82 30.78 16.54
CA GLU A 322 -12.30 30.58 15.17
C GLU A 322 -11.22 29.89 14.31
N GLN A 323 -9.94 30.17 14.54
CA GLN A 323 -8.81 29.37 14.02
C GLN A 323 -8.72 27.98 14.67
N ARG A 324 -9.07 27.83 15.95
CA ARG A 324 -9.28 26.51 16.58
C ARG A 324 -10.61 25.85 16.13
N GLY A 325 -11.55 26.65 15.64
CA GLY A 325 -12.89 26.28 15.18
C GLY A 325 -12.97 25.93 13.70
N ALA A 326 -11.90 26.19 12.93
CA ALA A 326 -11.65 25.62 11.61
C ALA A 326 -11.51 24.09 11.78
N ARG A 327 -12.66 23.43 11.88
CA ARG A 327 -12.82 21.99 12.06
C ARG A 327 -11.80 21.29 11.18
N GLU A 328 -10.83 20.63 11.80
CA GLU A 328 -10.05 19.60 11.14
C GLU A 328 -11.05 18.73 10.36
N PRO A 329 -10.83 18.48 9.05
CA PRO A 329 -11.79 17.73 8.26
C PRO A 329 -12.01 16.39 8.96
N GLY A 330 -13.17 16.27 9.62
CA GLY A 330 -13.48 15.10 10.43
C GLY A 330 -13.37 13.87 9.54
N LEU A 331 -13.02 12.72 10.12
CA LEU A 331 -12.79 11.46 9.40
C LEU A 331 -13.89 11.13 8.37
N SER A 332 -15.14 11.54 8.65
CA SER A 332 -16.30 11.41 7.74
C SER A 332 -16.20 12.26 6.47
N SER A 333 -15.69 13.50 6.57
CA SER A 333 -15.50 14.40 5.42
C SER A 333 -14.42 13.91 4.43
N ALA A 334 -13.55 13.00 4.86
CA ALA A 334 -12.54 12.38 4.01
C ALA A 334 -13.14 11.40 2.97
N PHE A 335 -14.32 10.85 3.23
CA PHE A 335 -14.99 9.89 2.35
C PHE A 335 -15.84 10.60 1.30
N THR A 336 -15.17 11.27 0.37
CA THR A 336 -15.84 11.85 -0.80
C THR A 336 -16.43 10.73 -1.68
N ARG A 337 -17.39 11.10 -2.52
CA ARG A 337 -18.01 10.16 -3.47
C ARG A 337 -16.97 9.46 -4.36
N GLN A 338 -15.93 10.18 -4.76
CA GLN A 338 -14.86 9.64 -5.60
C GLN A 338 -13.95 8.67 -4.85
N VAL A 339 -13.61 8.98 -3.59
CA VAL A 339 -12.87 8.07 -2.70
C VAL A 339 -13.66 6.76 -2.50
N ILE A 340 -14.97 6.84 -2.28
CA ILE A 340 -15.83 5.66 -2.14
C ILE A 340 -15.82 4.83 -3.43
N TYR A 341 -15.93 5.44 -4.62
CA TYR A 341 -15.82 4.71 -5.88
C TYR A 341 -14.48 4.00 -6.02
N ASN A 342 -13.37 4.65 -5.68
CA ASN A 342 -12.04 4.04 -5.68
C ASN A 342 -11.95 2.84 -4.72
N ILE A 343 -12.45 2.97 -3.50
CA ILE A 343 -12.45 1.88 -2.50
C ILE A 343 -13.29 0.69 -2.96
N VAL A 344 -14.52 0.94 -3.44
CA VAL A 344 -15.41 -0.12 -3.92
C VAL A 344 -14.85 -0.79 -5.18
N GLY A 345 -14.34 0.00 -6.12
CA GLY A 345 -13.68 -0.50 -7.33
C GLY A 345 -12.46 -1.36 -7.00
N PHE A 346 -11.66 -0.95 -6.01
CA PHE A 346 -10.52 -1.73 -5.55
C PHE A 346 -10.95 -3.06 -4.92
N GLY A 347 -12.00 -3.06 -4.09
CA GLY A 347 -12.58 -4.28 -3.52
C GLY A 347 -13.05 -5.27 -4.59
N ILE A 348 -13.81 -4.80 -5.58
CA ILE A 348 -14.29 -5.62 -6.70
C ILE A 348 -13.12 -6.19 -7.51
N LEU A 349 -12.13 -5.35 -7.84
CA LEU A 349 -10.91 -5.76 -8.52
C LEU A 349 -10.20 -6.88 -7.74
N ALA A 350 -10.04 -6.68 -6.42
CA ALA A 350 -9.36 -7.63 -5.56
C ALA A 350 -10.11 -8.97 -5.47
N TYR A 351 -11.45 -8.96 -5.41
CA TYR A 351 -12.29 -10.18 -5.41
C TYR A 351 -12.11 -11.00 -6.69
N HIS A 352 -12.31 -10.39 -7.86
CA HIS A 352 -12.38 -11.17 -9.09
C HIS A 352 -11.00 -11.63 -9.57
N THR A 353 -9.95 -10.83 -9.29
CA THR A 353 -8.58 -11.22 -9.62
C THR A 353 -8.09 -12.37 -8.77
N ILE A 354 -8.31 -12.36 -7.44
CA ILE A 354 -7.91 -13.49 -6.60
C ILE A 354 -8.70 -14.76 -6.92
N SER A 355 -9.98 -14.62 -7.29
CA SER A 355 -10.80 -15.75 -7.73
C SER A 355 -10.21 -16.38 -8.99
N ALA A 356 -9.80 -15.56 -9.96
CA ALA A 356 -9.15 -16.04 -11.17
C ALA A 356 -7.75 -16.65 -10.91
N GLU A 357 -6.96 -16.09 -9.98
CA GLU A 357 -5.68 -16.66 -9.56
C GLU A 357 -5.84 -18.05 -8.95
N GLN A 358 -6.93 -18.32 -8.23
CA GLN A 358 -7.22 -19.64 -7.68
C GLN A 358 -7.83 -20.60 -8.72
N LEU A 359 -8.79 -20.12 -9.52
CA LEU A 359 -9.51 -20.97 -10.48
C LEU A 359 -8.60 -21.48 -11.60
N LEU A 360 -7.60 -20.71 -12.04
CA LEU A 360 -6.77 -21.07 -13.18
C LEU A 360 -5.85 -22.29 -12.89
N PRO A 361 -5.09 -22.36 -11.77
CA PRO A 361 -4.35 -23.57 -11.38
C PRO A 361 -5.25 -24.77 -11.11
N VAL A 362 -6.45 -24.55 -10.54
CA VAL A 362 -7.46 -25.60 -10.38
C VAL A 362 -7.88 -26.15 -11.74
N LEU A 363 -8.12 -25.28 -12.73
CA LEU A 363 -8.41 -25.68 -14.10
C LEU A 363 -7.27 -26.51 -14.73
N PHE A 364 -6.02 -26.11 -14.48
CA PHE A 364 -4.85 -26.89 -14.91
C PHE A 364 -4.75 -28.26 -14.24
N SER A 365 -5.19 -28.39 -13.00
CA SER A 365 -5.08 -29.62 -12.21
C SER A 365 -6.20 -30.62 -12.48
N MET A 366 -7.42 -30.15 -12.78
CA MET A 366 -8.58 -31.02 -13.00
C MET A 366 -8.35 -32.03 -14.12
N PRO A 367 -8.92 -33.26 -14.00
CA PRO A 367 -8.80 -34.29 -15.01
C PRO A 367 -9.46 -33.87 -16.33
N GLU A 368 -8.99 -34.44 -17.45
CA GLU A 368 -9.65 -34.26 -18.76
C GLU A 368 -11.08 -34.85 -18.73
N SER A 369 -11.98 -34.31 -19.55
CA SER A 369 -13.38 -34.80 -19.61
C SER A 369 -13.51 -35.98 -20.56
N ASP A 370 -14.06 -37.08 -20.05
CA ASP A 370 -14.48 -38.23 -20.86
C ASP A 370 -15.82 -37.98 -21.59
N THR A 371 -16.57 -36.97 -21.17
CA THR A 371 -17.87 -36.63 -21.76
C THR A 371 -17.74 -35.66 -22.94
N PRO A 372 -18.42 -35.91 -24.07
CA PRO A 372 -18.38 -35.01 -25.21
C PRO A 372 -19.07 -33.68 -24.88
N PRO A 373 -18.52 -32.53 -25.33
CA PRO A 373 -19.08 -31.23 -25.03
C PRO A 373 -20.40 -30.99 -25.78
N SER A 374 -21.39 -30.42 -25.09
CA SER A 374 -22.62 -29.87 -25.67
C SER A 374 -22.63 -28.35 -25.59
N LEU A 375 -22.24 -27.73 -26.69
CA LEU A 375 -22.04 -26.28 -26.79
C LEU A 375 -23.36 -25.49 -26.73
N PRO A 376 -23.33 -24.22 -26.28
CA PRO A 376 -22.14 -23.48 -25.84
C PRO A 376 -21.82 -23.61 -24.34
N PHE A 377 -22.69 -24.22 -23.52
CA PHE A 377 -22.57 -24.11 -22.06
C PHE A 377 -22.22 -25.40 -21.31
N LYS A 378 -22.49 -26.57 -21.88
CA LYS A 378 -22.35 -27.85 -21.17
C LYS A 378 -21.09 -28.58 -21.60
N PHE A 379 -20.02 -28.35 -20.87
CA PHE A 379 -18.75 -29.05 -21.01
C PHE A 379 -18.01 -28.99 -19.67
N THR A 380 -17.21 -30.01 -19.40
CA THR A 380 -16.43 -30.18 -18.16
C THR A 380 -14.98 -30.53 -18.48
N GLY A 381 -14.17 -30.71 -17.45
CA GLY A 381 -12.77 -31.14 -17.58
C GLY A 381 -11.75 -30.01 -17.41
N GLY A 382 -10.50 -30.42 -17.23
CA GLY A 382 -9.32 -29.57 -17.14
C GLY A 382 -8.19 -30.11 -18.02
N PHE A 383 -6.95 -29.92 -17.56
CA PHE A 383 -5.74 -30.26 -18.34
C PHE A 383 -4.86 -31.33 -17.71
N ALA A 384 -5.19 -31.82 -16.51
CA ALA A 384 -4.44 -32.83 -15.77
C ALA A 384 -2.91 -32.58 -15.70
N LEU A 385 -2.50 -31.32 -15.57
CA LEU A 385 -1.09 -30.93 -15.61
C LEU A 385 -0.39 -31.24 -14.27
N PRO A 386 0.83 -31.81 -14.28
CA PRO A 386 1.56 -32.07 -13.05
C PRO A 386 1.96 -30.77 -12.33
N THR A 387 2.13 -30.84 -11.01
CA THR A 387 2.52 -29.70 -10.14
C THR A 387 3.72 -28.92 -10.67
N LYS A 388 4.73 -29.61 -11.22
CA LYS A 388 5.91 -28.99 -11.85
C LYS A 388 5.56 -28.09 -13.04
N ALA A 389 4.65 -28.55 -13.91
CA ALA A 389 4.23 -27.78 -15.07
C ALA A 389 3.41 -26.57 -14.65
N ILE A 390 2.48 -26.74 -13.70
CA ILE A 390 1.68 -25.64 -13.14
C ILE A 390 2.60 -24.59 -12.49
N GLY A 391 3.55 -25.01 -11.66
CA GLY A 391 4.52 -24.12 -11.02
C GLY A 391 5.39 -23.38 -12.04
N GLY A 392 5.82 -24.04 -13.12
CA GLY A 392 6.55 -23.41 -14.21
C GLY A 392 5.73 -22.34 -14.96
N ILE A 393 4.46 -22.65 -15.27
CA ILE A 393 3.54 -21.70 -15.92
C ILE A 393 3.32 -20.48 -15.01
N LEU A 394 3.02 -20.69 -13.72
CA LEU A 394 2.78 -19.61 -12.77
C LEU A 394 4.04 -18.77 -12.52
N ALA A 395 5.22 -19.39 -12.46
CA ALA A 395 6.48 -18.66 -12.33
C ALA A 395 6.74 -17.76 -13.56
N ALA A 396 6.52 -18.29 -14.76
CA ALA A 396 6.66 -17.50 -15.99
C ALA A 396 5.56 -16.42 -16.10
N GLN A 397 4.34 -16.67 -15.61
CA GLN A 397 3.33 -15.62 -15.42
C GLN A 397 3.87 -14.46 -14.57
N GLY A 398 4.52 -14.76 -13.44
CA GLY A 398 5.11 -13.75 -12.56
C GLY A 398 6.18 -12.92 -13.25
N PHE A 399 6.98 -13.54 -14.14
CA PHE A 399 7.98 -12.84 -14.94
C PHE A 399 7.35 -11.89 -15.97
N VAL A 400 6.31 -12.35 -16.68
CA VAL A 400 5.54 -11.49 -17.60
C VAL A 400 4.89 -10.33 -16.84
N GLN A 401 4.31 -10.60 -15.68
CA GLN A 401 3.71 -9.58 -14.80
C GLN A 401 4.74 -8.54 -14.36
N MET A 402 5.96 -8.97 -14.04
CA MET A 402 7.05 -8.07 -13.66
C MET A 402 7.43 -7.12 -14.80
N ILE A 403 7.59 -7.63 -16.03
CA ILE A 403 7.86 -6.79 -17.21
C ILE A 403 6.70 -5.82 -17.46
N ALA A 404 5.47 -6.32 -17.42
CA ALA A 404 4.28 -5.50 -17.61
C ALA A 404 4.21 -4.36 -16.57
N THR A 405 4.48 -4.63 -15.30
CA THR A 405 4.39 -3.65 -14.21
C THR A 405 5.55 -2.65 -14.22
N MET A 406 6.79 -3.10 -14.48
CA MET A 406 7.98 -2.24 -14.39
C MET A 406 8.27 -1.46 -15.67
N VAL A 407 7.98 -2.04 -16.83
CA VAL A 407 8.35 -1.46 -18.14
C VAL A 407 7.12 -0.92 -18.84
N VAL A 408 6.09 -1.74 -19.03
CA VAL A 408 4.97 -1.38 -19.91
C VAL A 408 4.02 -0.39 -19.22
N PHE A 409 3.69 -0.62 -17.95
CA PHE A 409 2.76 0.23 -17.20
C PHE A 409 3.19 1.69 -17.14
N PRO A 410 4.44 2.06 -16.77
CA PRO A 410 4.85 3.47 -16.75
C PRO A 410 4.78 4.14 -18.13
N ILE A 411 5.07 3.40 -19.22
CA ILE A 411 4.99 3.93 -20.59
C ILE A 411 3.54 4.22 -20.96
N VAL A 412 2.63 3.29 -20.68
CA VAL A 412 1.20 3.42 -21.00
C VAL A 412 0.55 4.49 -20.12
N SER A 413 0.80 4.46 -18.81
CA SER A 413 0.24 5.41 -17.84
C SER A 413 0.68 6.85 -18.13
N ARG A 414 1.94 7.09 -18.54
CA ARG A 414 2.39 8.42 -18.96
C ARG A 414 1.69 8.95 -20.21
N ARG A 415 1.23 8.07 -21.11
CA ARG A 415 0.56 8.46 -22.36
C ARG A 415 -0.95 8.64 -22.20
N LEU A 416 -1.60 7.75 -21.45
CA LEU A 416 -3.06 7.70 -21.34
C LEU A 416 -3.59 8.28 -20.02
N GLY A 417 -2.74 8.39 -18.99
CA GLY A 417 -3.16 8.66 -17.61
C GLY A 417 -3.59 7.39 -16.86
N SER A 418 -3.69 7.50 -15.53
CA SER A 418 -4.02 6.38 -14.64
C SER A 418 -5.46 5.89 -14.83
N LEU A 419 -6.46 6.79 -14.81
CA LEU A 419 -7.87 6.40 -15.02
C LEU A 419 -8.13 5.74 -16.36
N ALA A 420 -7.57 6.25 -17.46
CA ALA A 420 -7.78 5.65 -18.79
C ALA A 420 -7.12 4.26 -18.88
N THR A 421 -5.91 4.11 -18.32
CA THR A 421 -5.21 2.83 -18.23
C THR A 421 -6.03 1.82 -17.41
N TYR A 422 -6.56 2.25 -16.26
CA TYR A 422 -7.45 1.44 -15.42
C TYR A 422 -8.72 1.00 -16.16
N ARG A 423 -9.43 1.92 -16.81
CA ARG A 423 -10.64 1.63 -17.57
C ARG A 423 -10.39 0.63 -18.69
N LEU A 424 -9.32 0.83 -19.46
CA LEU A 424 -8.96 -0.05 -20.57
C LEU A 424 -8.83 -1.50 -20.09
N VAL A 425 -8.14 -1.73 -18.98
CA VAL A 425 -7.94 -3.09 -18.46
C VAL A 425 -9.17 -3.64 -17.76
N VAL A 426 -9.90 -2.82 -17.00
CA VAL A 426 -11.09 -3.28 -16.28
C VAL A 426 -12.24 -3.64 -17.22
N LEU A 427 -12.43 -2.88 -18.31
CA LEU A 427 -13.39 -3.21 -19.36
C LEU A 427 -13.03 -4.51 -20.10
N SER A 428 -11.77 -4.95 -20.05
CA SER A 428 -11.31 -6.17 -20.71
C SER A 428 -11.53 -7.45 -19.88
N TYR A 429 -11.61 -7.37 -18.54
CA TYR A 429 -11.76 -8.54 -17.67
C TYR A 429 -13.01 -9.39 -17.93
N PRO A 430 -14.21 -8.81 -18.16
CA PRO A 430 -15.39 -9.62 -18.47
C PRO A 430 -15.17 -10.51 -19.69
N LEU A 431 -14.54 -9.99 -20.75
CA LEU A 431 -14.22 -10.76 -21.95
C LEU A 431 -13.19 -11.85 -21.68
N LEU A 432 -12.15 -11.54 -20.91
CA LEU A 432 -11.15 -12.52 -20.48
C LEU A 432 -11.81 -13.71 -19.75
N TYR A 433 -12.66 -13.44 -18.76
CA TYR A 433 -13.30 -14.50 -17.97
C TYR A 433 -14.35 -15.28 -18.77
N LEU A 434 -15.04 -14.66 -19.71
CA LEU A 434 -15.90 -15.39 -20.65
C LEU A 434 -15.08 -16.37 -21.50
N ALA A 435 -13.86 -16.02 -21.92
CA ALA A 435 -13.04 -16.83 -22.80
C ALA A 435 -12.34 -18.02 -22.11
N VAL A 436 -11.89 -17.87 -20.86
CA VAL A 436 -11.08 -18.89 -20.13
C VAL A 436 -11.65 -20.31 -20.16
N PRO A 437 -12.93 -20.59 -19.84
CA PRO A 437 -13.42 -21.98 -19.79
C PRO A 437 -13.33 -22.66 -21.16
N TYR A 438 -13.47 -21.92 -22.26
CA TYR A 438 -13.40 -22.45 -23.62
C TYR A 438 -11.98 -22.87 -24.03
N LEU A 439 -10.94 -22.58 -23.23
CA LEU A 439 -9.58 -23.12 -23.45
C LEU A 439 -9.55 -24.65 -23.48
N THR A 440 -10.47 -25.30 -22.75
CA THR A 440 -10.60 -26.77 -22.73
C THR A 440 -11.03 -27.36 -24.08
N LEU A 441 -11.71 -26.57 -24.91
CA LEU A 441 -12.19 -26.96 -26.23
C LEU A 441 -11.17 -26.68 -27.34
N VAL A 442 -10.08 -25.99 -27.03
CA VAL A 442 -9.04 -25.66 -28.02
C VAL A 442 -8.30 -26.95 -28.41
N PRO A 443 -8.10 -27.21 -29.73
CA PRO A 443 -7.35 -28.36 -30.20
C PRO A 443 -5.96 -28.44 -29.58
N ALA A 444 -5.46 -29.65 -29.33
CA ALA A 444 -4.19 -29.88 -28.62
C ALA A 444 -3.01 -29.03 -29.17
N ASN A 445 -2.91 -28.87 -30.49
CA ASN A 445 -1.87 -28.08 -31.16
C ASN A 445 -1.90 -26.58 -30.80
N TRP A 446 -3.09 -26.03 -30.54
CA TRP A 446 -3.30 -24.61 -30.24
C TRP A 446 -3.53 -24.33 -28.75
N ARG A 447 -3.65 -25.38 -27.93
CA ARG A 447 -3.98 -25.29 -26.51
C ARG A 447 -2.96 -24.47 -25.72
N MET A 448 -1.67 -24.77 -25.85
CA MET A 448 -0.62 -24.07 -25.10
C MET A 448 -0.46 -22.60 -25.55
N PRO A 449 -0.44 -22.26 -26.86
CA PRO A 449 -0.51 -20.88 -27.30
C PRO A 449 -1.73 -20.11 -26.77
N ALA A 450 -2.91 -20.73 -26.74
CA ALA A 450 -4.13 -20.11 -26.22
C ALA A 450 -4.06 -19.85 -24.71
N ILE A 451 -3.52 -20.80 -23.93
CA ILE A 451 -3.25 -20.63 -22.50
C ILE A 451 -2.31 -19.44 -22.29
N TRP A 452 -1.21 -19.34 -23.04
CA TRP A 452 -0.29 -18.22 -22.94
C TRP A 452 -0.91 -16.88 -23.30
N ALA A 453 -1.76 -16.83 -24.34
CA ALA A 453 -2.48 -15.62 -24.71
C ALA A 453 -3.39 -15.13 -23.57
N VAL A 454 -4.14 -16.03 -22.93
CA VAL A 454 -4.99 -15.73 -21.77
C VAL A 454 -4.16 -15.30 -20.55
N ILE A 455 -3.03 -15.97 -20.29
CA ILE A 455 -2.13 -15.61 -19.18
C ILE A 455 -1.56 -14.22 -19.40
N VAL A 456 -1.00 -13.92 -20.58
CA VAL A 456 -0.43 -12.62 -20.90
C VAL A 456 -1.48 -11.51 -20.76
N TRP A 457 -2.71 -11.74 -21.24
CA TRP A 457 -3.81 -10.80 -21.05
C TRP A 457 -4.11 -10.61 -19.55
N LYS A 458 -4.36 -11.70 -18.81
CA LYS A 458 -4.68 -11.66 -17.37
C LYS A 458 -3.63 -10.87 -16.58
N VAL A 459 -2.35 -11.25 -16.71
CA VAL A 459 -1.28 -10.68 -15.89
C VAL A 459 -0.95 -9.24 -16.28
N THR A 460 -1.09 -8.88 -17.56
CA THR A 460 -0.91 -7.49 -18.02
C THR A 460 -2.03 -6.60 -17.51
N ALA A 461 -3.29 -7.06 -17.61
CA ALA A 461 -4.42 -6.34 -17.04
C ALA A 461 -4.25 -6.13 -15.52
N GLN A 462 -3.75 -7.15 -14.82
CA GLN A 462 -3.49 -7.08 -13.38
C GLN A 462 -2.35 -6.12 -13.04
N ALA A 463 -1.25 -6.18 -13.80
CA ALA A 463 -0.08 -5.30 -13.67
C ALA A 463 -0.45 -3.81 -13.82
N PHE A 464 -1.47 -3.50 -14.61
CA PHE A 464 -1.91 -2.12 -14.85
C PHE A 464 -2.97 -1.67 -13.85
N ALA A 465 -3.89 -2.57 -13.47
CA ALA A 465 -5.03 -2.22 -12.64
C ALA A 465 -4.60 -1.78 -11.23
N PHE A 466 -3.80 -2.58 -10.52
CA PHE A 466 -3.43 -2.31 -9.12
C PHE A 466 -2.67 -0.97 -8.93
N PRO A 467 -1.60 -0.66 -9.70
CA PRO A 467 -0.94 0.63 -9.58
C PRO A 467 -1.86 1.81 -9.93
N SER A 468 -2.71 1.66 -10.96
CA SER A 468 -3.65 2.72 -11.36
C SER A 468 -4.65 3.02 -10.24
N THR A 469 -5.23 2.01 -9.59
CA THR A 469 -6.16 2.18 -8.46
C THR A 469 -5.49 2.89 -7.28
N ASN A 470 -4.25 2.53 -6.96
CA ASN A 470 -3.49 3.17 -5.88
C ASN A 470 -3.21 4.66 -6.18
N ILE A 471 -2.83 4.98 -7.43
CA ILE A 471 -2.61 6.38 -7.84
C ILE A 471 -3.92 7.17 -7.80
N MET A 472 -5.01 6.60 -8.31
CA MET A 472 -6.32 7.25 -8.30
C MET A 472 -6.83 7.50 -6.88
N LEU A 473 -6.66 6.54 -5.96
CA LEU A 473 -7.03 6.73 -4.57
C LEU A 473 -6.22 7.85 -3.91
N ALA A 474 -4.91 7.91 -4.19
CA ALA A 474 -4.06 8.97 -3.67
C ALA A 474 -4.43 10.34 -4.24
N ASN A 475 -4.79 10.41 -5.52
CA ASN A 475 -5.20 11.65 -6.18
C ASN A 475 -6.56 12.15 -5.71
N SER A 476 -7.47 11.27 -5.29
CA SER A 476 -8.80 11.63 -4.79
C SER A 476 -8.86 11.94 -3.29
N ALA A 477 -7.74 11.80 -2.57
CA ALA A 477 -7.69 12.11 -1.15
C ALA A 477 -7.81 13.63 -0.94
N PRO A 478 -8.75 14.10 -0.09
CA PRO A 478 -8.98 15.54 0.09
C PRO A 478 -7.83 16.26 0.80
N SER A 479 -7.02 15.53 1.57
CA SER A 479 -5.78 16.02 2.17
C SER A 479 -4.75 14.90 2.32
N THR A 480 -3.47 15.27 2.31
CA THR A 480 -2.35 14.36 2.56
C THR A 480 -2.41 13.72 3.96
N LYS A 481 -3.04 14.41 4.94
CA LYS A 481 -3.19 13.92 6.33
C LYS A 481 -4.11 12.71 6.45
N VAL A 482 -5.12 12.57 5.59
CA VAL A 482 -6.08 11.45 5.64
C VAL A 482 -5.72 10.29 4.72
N LEU A 483 -4.68 10.45 3.90
CA LEU A 483 -4.26 9.47 2.89
C LEU A 483 -3.92 8.10 3.52
N GLY A 484 -3.27 8.10 4.68
CA GLY A 484 -2.96 6.86 5.43
C GLY A 484 -4.22 6.10 5.82
N THR A 485 -5.23 6.80 6.34
CA THR A 485 -6.54 6.22 6.68
C THR A 485 -7.25 5.69 5.44
N LEU A 486 -7.28 6.45 4.35
CA LEU A 486 -7.94 6.04 3.11
C LEU A 486 -7.28 4.79 2.51
N ASN A 487 -5.94 4.74 2.48
CA ASN A 487 -5.20 3.54 2.07
C ASN A 487 -5.48 2.35 3.00
N GLY A 488 -5.57 2.57 4.31
CA GLY A 488 -5.91 1.53 5.28
C GLY A 488 -7.31 0.96 5.07
N VAL A 489 -8.31 1.81 4.84
CA VAL A 489 -9.69 1.38 4.57
C VAL A 489 -9.79 0.68 3.21
N ALA A 490 -9.18 1.23 2.17
CA ALA A 490 -9.15 0.63 0.84
C ALA A 490 -8.48 -0.74 0.84
N SER A 491 -7.33 -0.87 1.53
CA SER A 491 -6.62 -2.13 1.69
C SER A 491 -7.43 -3.15 2.52
N SER A 492 -8.14 -2.69 3.56
CA SER A 492 -9.01 -3.54 4.38
C SER A 492 -10.20 -4.06 3.56
N ALA A 493 -10.86 -3.19 2.79
CA ALA A 493 -11.95 -3.56 1.89
C ALA A 493 -11.47 -4.56 0.82
N ALA A 494 -10.32 -4.30 0.20
CA ALA A 494 -9.70 -5.22 -0.75
C ALA A 494 -9.36 -6.57 -0.10
N SER A 495 -8.84 -6.58 1.13
CA SER A 495 -8.54 -7.82 1.87
C SER A 495 -9.80 -8.62 2.19
N GLY A 496 -10.87 -7.95 2.64
CA GLY A 496 -12.17 -8.58 2.89
C GLY A 496 -12.74 -9.19 1.62
N CYS A 497 -12.70 -8.47 0.50
CA CYS A 497 -13.09 -8.99 -0.81
C CYS A 497 -12.23 -10.20 -1.24
N ARG A 498 -10.91 -10.17 -1.01
CA ARG A 498 -10.02 -11.31 -1.30
C ARG A 498 -10.33 -12.55 -0.46
N ALA A 499 -10.80 -12.35 0.78
CA ALA A 499 -11.16 -13.44 1.67
C ALA A 499 -12.30 -14.31 1.13
N PHE A 500 -13.27 -13.74 0.41
CA PHE A 500 -14.43 -14.48 -0.08
C PHE A 500 -14.25 -15.04 -1.50
N GLY A 501 -13.42 -14.44 -2.34
CA GLY A 501 -13.25 -14.82 -3.75
C GLY A 501 -12.98 -16.32 -3.98
N PRO A 502 -11.91 -16.89 -3.41
CA PRO A 502 -11.55 -18.30 -3.62
C PRO A 502 -12.63 -19.28 -3.14
N THR A 503 -13.22 -19.07 -1.96
CA THR A 503 -14.33 -19.91 -1.48
C THR A 503 -15.55 -19.83 -2.38
N VAL A 504 -16.02 -18.62 -2.73
CA VAL A 504 -17.23 -18.46 -3.56
C VAL A 504 -17.02 -19.04 -4.94
N SER A 505 -15.88 -18.76 -5.56
CA SER A 505 -15.52 -19.35 -6.86
C SER A 505 -15.38 -20.87 -6.80
N GLY A 506 -14.86 -21.43 -5.69
CA GLY A 506 -14.83 -22.87 -5.44
C GLY A 506 -16.22 -23.49 -5.31
N ILE A 507 -17.15 -22.87 -4.56
CA ILE A 507 -18.56 -23.30 -4.48
C ILE A 507 -19.18 -23.32 -5.87
N LEU A 508 -18.99 -22.26 -6.64
CA LEU A 508 -19.53 -22.14 -7.99
C LEU A 508 -18.90 -23.13 -8.96
N GLN A 509 -17.61 -23.46 -8.80
CA GLN A 509 -16.95 -24.52 -9.55
C GLN A 509 -17.58 -25.87 -9.25
N SER A 510 -17.77 -26.22 -7.98
CA SER A 510 -18.41 -27.48 -7.58
C SER A 510 -19.85 -27.57 -8.06
N ALA A 511 -20.64 -26.49 -7.90
CA ALA A 511 -22.00 -26.42 -8.41
C ALA A 511 -22.05 -26.55 -9.94
N GLY A 512 -21.13 -25.88 -10.64
CA GLY A 512 -20.99 -25.93 -12.09
C GLY A 512 -20.69 -27.34 -12.58
N LEU A 513 -19.73 -28.03 -11.97
CA LEU A 513 -19.41 -29.41 -12.33
C LEU A 513 -20.57 -30.38 -12.04
N SER A 514 -21.39 -30.12 -11.02
CA SER A 514 -22.59 -30.92 -10.73
C SER A 514 -23.67 -30.80 -11.80
N ILE A 515 -23.77 -29.65 -12.48
CA ILE A 515 -24.70 -29.43 -13.60
C ILE A 515 -24.07 -29.66 -14.99
N GLY A 516 -22.80 -30.08 -15.04
CA GLY A 516 -22.07 -30.33 -16.30
C GLY A 516 -21.53 -29.07 -16.99
N THR A 517 -21.27 -28.00 -16.22
CA THR A 517 -20.88 -26.67 -16.71
C THR A 517 -19.59 -26.19 -16.04
N LEU A 518 -18.47 -26.21 -16.76
CA LEU A 518 -17.18 -25.68 -16.30
C LEU A 518 -17.17 -24.16 -16.14
N GLY A 519 -17.92 -23.45 -16.99
CA GLY A 519 -17.86 -21.99 -17.11
C GLY A 519 -18.55 -21.21 -15.99
N LEU A 520 -19.35 -21.84 -15.13
CA LEU A 520 -20.17 -21.16 -14.11
C LEU A 520 -19.38 -20.19 -13.22
N PRO A 521 -18.27 -20.58 -12.56
CA PRO A 521 -17.47 -19.66 -11.73
C PRO A 521 -16.81 -18.55 -12.55
N TRP A 522 -16.45 -18.81 -13.80
CA TRP A 522 -15.82 -17.81 -14.67
C TRP A 522 -16.82 -16.75 -15.13
N TRP A 523 -18.03 -17.14 -15.52
CA TRP A 523 -19.06 -16.20 -15.99
C TRP A 523 -19.66 -15.36 -14.87
N THR A 524 -19.79 -15.92 -13.67
CA THR A 524 -20.10 -15.14 -12.46
C THR A 524 -18.98 -14.15 -12.13
N ASN A 525 -17.71 -14.56 -12.26
CA ASN A 525 -16.59 -13.64 -12.11
C ASN A 525 -16.58 -12.55 -13.20
N ALA A 526 -17.02 -12.86 -14.43
CA ALA A 526 -17.21 -11.90 -15.51
C ALA A 526 -18.29 -10.86 -15.18
N LEU A 527 -19.40 -11.29 -14.55
CA LEU A 527 -20.46 -10.39 -14.08
C LEU A 527 -19.92 -9.43 -13.00
N VAL A 528 -19.20 -9.96 -12.01
CA VAL A 528 -18.59 -9.15 -10.94
C VAL A 528 -17.57 -8.14 -11.51
N ALA A 529 -16.72 -8.58 -12.44
CA ALA A 529 -15.81 -7.70 -13.15
C ALA A 529 -16.56 -6.64 -13.98
N GLY A 530 -17.71 -7.00 -14.57
CA GLY A 530 -18.59 -6.08 -15.29
C GLY A 530 -19.15 -4.98 -14.38
N CYS A 531 -19.55 -5.31 -13.15
CA CYS A 531 -19.95 -4.31 -12.15
C CYS A 531 -18.78 -3.36 -11.82
N GLY A 532 -17.56 -3.89 -11.67
CA GLY A 532 -16.36 -3.07 -11.48
C GLY A 532 -16.09 -2.14 -12.66
N ALA A 533 -16.30 -2.64 -13.88
CA ALA A 533 -16.18 -1.85 -15.11
C ALA A 533 -17.21 -0.71 -15.17
N LEU A 534 -18.47 -0.97 -14.81
CA LEU A 534 -19.50 0.07 -14.73
C LEU A 534 -19.16 1.15 -13.71
N ILE A 535 -18.67 0.77 -12.52
CA ILE A 535 -18.22 1.73 -11.49
C ILE A 535 -17.04 2.56 -12.02
N SER A 536 -16.13 1.97 -12.79
CA SER A 536 -15.00 2.70 -13.39
C SER A 536 -15.44 3.82 -14.34
N LEU A 537 -16.62 3.71 -14.96
CA LEU A 537 -17.17 4.77 -15.81
C LEU A 537 -17.65 5.97 -14.99
N CYS A 538 -18.01 5.77 -13.72
CA CYS A 538 -18.40 6.84 -12.80
C CYS A 538 -17.20 7.54 -12.13
N MET A 539 -16.00 6.95 -12.19
CA MET A 539 -14.78 7.55 -11.61
C MET A 539 -14.31 8.77 -12.39
N VAL A 540 -13.81 9.79 -11.71
CA VAL A 540 -13.19 10.97 -12.32
C VAL A 540 -11.75 11.11 -11.82
N GLU A 541 -10.83 11.43 -12.73
CA GLU A 541 -9.43 11.68 -12.36
C GLU A 541 -9.35 13.09 -11.76
N GLU A 542 -9.05 13.15 -10.47
CA GLU A 542 -8.74 14.39 -9.77
C GLU A 542 -7.25 14.68 -9.92
N LYS A 543 -6.86 15.94 -10.13
CA LYS A 543 -5.44 16.31 -10.12
C LYS A 543 -4.94 16.23 -8.67
N ARG A 544 -3.81 15.55 -8.44
CA ARG A 544 -3.16 15.51 -7.13
C ARG A 544 -2.94 16.95 -6.64
N ARG A 545 -3.57 17.34 -5.54
CA ARG A 545 -3.28 18.61 -4.86
C ARG A 545 -1.88 18.54 -4.28
N SER A 546 -1.02 19.49 -4.67
CA SER A 546 0.32 19.61 -4.13
C SER A 546 0.26 20.25 -2.72
N LEU A 547 1.28 20.00 -1.89
CA LEU A 547 1.40 20.67 -0.59
C LEU A 547 1.49 22.20 -0.73
N ASP A 548 1.94 22.69 -1.88
CA ASP A 548 1.95 24.12 -2.20
C ASP A 548 0.51 24.63 -2.43
N ASP A 549 -0.38 23.83 -3.05
CA ASP A 549 -1.81 24.13 -3.17
C ASP A 549 -2.52 24.12 -1.79
N GLU A 550 -2.15 23.19 -0.89
CA GLU A 550 -2.68 23.16 0.49
C GLU A 550 -2.21 24.39 1.30
N LYS A 551 -0.94 24.81 1.14
CA LYS A 551 -0.41 26.01 1.77
C LYS A 551 -1.01 27.30 1.19
N GLN A 552 -1.20 27.36 -0.14
CA GLN A 552 -1.82 28.50 -0.81
C GLN A 552 -3.29 28.67 -0.41
N CYS A 553 -4.04 27.58 -0.30
CA CYS A 553 -5.42 27.63 0.16
C CYS A 553 -5.53 28.11 1.61
N GLY A 554 -4.54 27.78 2.46
CA GLY A 554 -4.44 28.32 3.83
C GLY A 554 -4.12 29.82 3.86
N THR A 555 -3.22 30.29 3.00
CA THR A 555 -2.88 31.73 2.89
C THR A 555 -3.97 32.57 2.20
N ASP A 556 -4.72 31.99 1.27
CA ASP A 556 -5.85 32.67 0.59
C ASP A 556 -7.06 32.84 1.53
N GLU A 557 -7.21 31.95 2.52
CA GLU A 557 -8.17 32.15 3.63
C GLU A 557 -7.68 33.21 4.63
N GLU A 558 -6.37 33.31 4.90
CA GLU A 558 -5.76 34.38 5.72
C GLU A 558 -5.82 35.77 5.05
N GLN A 559 -6.00 35.85 3.73
CA GLN A 559 -6.01 37.11 2.97
C GLN A 559 -7.40 37.65 2.61
N ARG A 560 -8.49 37.05 3.11
CA ARG A 560 -9.81 37.71 2.98
C ARG A 560 -9.78 39.03 3.75
N PRO A 561 -10.06 40.18 3.12
CA PRO A 561 -10.18 41.43 3.84
C PRO A 561 -11.32 41.26 4.85
N LEU A 562 -11.06 41.61 6.11
CA LEU A 562 -12.11 41.85 7.09
C LEU A 562 -13.19 42.73 6.45
N PRO A 563 -14.50 42.45 6.63
CA PRO A 563 -15.54 43.34 6.18
C PRO A 563 -15.24 44.73 6.76
N SER A 564 -14.94 45.70 5.92
CA SER A 564 -14.71 47.07 6.36
C SER A 564 -15.95 47.53 7.09
N ALA A 565 -15.73 48.08 8.29
CA ALA A 565 -16.76 48.61 9.17
C ALA A 565 -17.84 49.40 8.39
N LEU A 566 -19.07 48.90 8.52
CA LEU A 566 -20.36 49.59 8.40
C LEU A 566 -20.30 51.01 7.83
N ASP A 567 -20.70 51.14 6.57
CA ASP A 567 -21.13 52.43 6.01
C ASP A 567 -22.46 52.80 6.70
N ALA A 568 -22.48 53.92 7.41
CA ALA A 568 -23.57 54.35 8.32
C ALA A 568 -24.92 54.68 7.63
N ASN A 569 -25.08 54.36 6.35
CA ASN A 569 -26.29 54.62 5.56
C ASN A 569 -27.17 53.39 5.30
N GLU A 570 -26.73 52.17 5.63
CA GLU A 570 -27.55 50.95 5.42
C GLU A 570 -28.39 50.55 6.65
N MET A 571 -28.17 51.17 7.81
CA MET A 571 -28.90 50.83 9.04
C MET A 571 -30.33 51.41 9.07
N ASP A 572 -30.57 52.55 8.41
CA ASP A 572 -31.91 53.15 8.31
C ASP A 572 -32.84 52.37 7.36
N ALA A 573 -32.30 51.75 6.30
CA ALA A 573 -33.10 50.96 5.37
C ALA A 573 -33.57 49.63 5.99
N ALA A 574 -32.76 49.03 6.86
CA ALA A 574 -33.09 47.78 7.55
C ALA A 574 -34.12 47.98 8.67
N LEU A 575 -34.07 49.12 9.38
CA LEU A 575 -35.05 49.46 10.41
C LEU A 575 -36.44 49.78 9.82
N VAL A 576 -36.50 50.49 8.70
CA VAL A 576 -37.78 50.77 8.00
C VAL A 576 -38.39 49.51 7.38
N ALA A 577 -37.56 48.54 6.94
CA ALA A 577 -38.05 47.26 6.43
C ALA A 577 -38.59 46.34 7.54
N ALA A 578 -37.97 46.34 8.73
CA ALA A 578 -38.36 45.50 9.86
C ALA A 578 -39.70 45.90 10.50
N GLU A 579 -40.09 47.18 10.42
CA GLU A 579 -41.35 47.69 10.96
C GLU A 579 -42.56 47.36 10.06
N SER A 580 -42.33 47.10 8.78
CA SER A 580 -43.37 46.73 7.80
C SER A 580 -43.79 45.25 7.83
N LEU A 581 -42.99 44.38 8.46
CA LEU A 581 -43.17 42.92 8.45
C LEU A 581 -43.87 42.36 9.70
N ASN A 582 -44.10 43.18 10.73
CA ASN A 582 -44.75 42.76 11.99
C ASN A 582 -46.26 43.02 12.04
N ALA A 583 -46.88 43.51 10.96
CA ALA A 583 -48.30 43.90 10.94
C ALA A 583 -49.25 42.91 10.22
N SER A 584 -48.80 41.70 9.85
CA SER A 584 -49.66 40.73 9.16
C SER A 584 -49.41 39.28 9.59
N SER A 585 -49.69 38.98 10.85
CA SER A 585 -50.08 37.63 11.25
C SER A 585 -51.60 37.52 11.14
N GLU A 586 -52.11 36.63 10.28
CA GLU A 586 -53.14 35.66 10.66
C GLU A 586 -53.50 34.68 9.52
N SER A 587 -53.44 33.38 9.90
CA SER A 587 -54.33 32.28 9.46
C SER A 587 -53.85 31.24 8.41
N HIS A 588 -53.99 29.97 8.85
CA HIS A 588 -54.20 28.69 8.13
C HIS A 588 -53.05 27.87 7.49
N VAL A 589 -52.55 26.90 8.29
CA VAL A 589 -52.71 25.41 8.18
C VAL A 589 -52.48 24.68 6.83
N SER A 590 -51.64 23.62 6.91
CA SER A 590 -51.61 22.29 6.22
C SER A 590 -50.71 21.98 4.97
N THR A 591 -49.58 21.29 5.24
CA THR A 591 -48.98 20.04 4.65
C THR A 591 -48.84 19.83 3.09
N PRO A 592 -48.17 18.76 2.56
CA PRO A 592 -46.82 18.85 1.95
C PRO A 592 -46.76 18.44 0.45
N GLY A 593 -45.77 18.92 -0.32
CA GLY A 593 -45.65 18.60 -1.76
C GLY A 593 -44.21 18.60 -2.30
N SER A 594 -43.90 17.58 -3.11
CA SER A 594 -42.61 17.10 -3.63
C SER A 594 -41.72 18.07 -4.45
N PRO A 595 -40.39 17.87 -4.52
CA PRO A 595 -39.41 18.80 -5.13
C PRO A 595 -39.23 18.68 -6.66
N LEU A 596 -40.23 18.19 -7.40
CA LEU A 596 -40.12 18.01 -8.86
C LEU A 596 -40.53 19.25 -9.69
N LEU A 597 -41.17 20.25 -9.09
CA LEU A 597 -41.62 21.46 -9.80
C LEU A 597 -40.66 22.64 -9.73
N THR A 598 -39.63 22.58 -8.87
CA THR A 598 -38.64 23.67 -8.72
C THR A 598 -37.54 23.63 -9.79
N ARG A 599 -37.40 22.52 -10.53
CA ARG A 599 -36.37 22.37 -11.57
C ARG A 599 -36.77 22.94 -12.94
N MET A 600 -38.06 23.12 -13.21
CA MET A 600 -38.54 23.57 -14.53
C MET A 600 -38.57 25.10 -14.68
N SER A 601 -38.55 25.85 -13.58
CA SER A 601 -38.58 27.32 -13.58
C SER A 601 -37.20 27.97 -13.67
N LEU A 602 -36.11 27.23 -13.43
CA LEU A 602 -34.74 27.76 -13.44
C LEU A 602 -34.08 27.72 -14.84
N ASP A 603 -34.51 26.86 -15.74
CA ASP A 603 -33.92 26.74 -17.09
C ASP A 603 -34.44 27.80 -18.09
N ILE A 604 -35.57 28.46 -17.80
CA ILE A 604 -36.11 29.54 -18.65
C ILE A 604 -35.41 30.89 -18.40
N ARG A 605 -34.74 31.08 -17.26
CA ARG A 605 -34.01 32.33 -16.94
C ARG A 605 -32.57 32.40 -17.47
N ARG A 606 -31.96 31.29 -17.91
CA ARG A 606 -30.58 31.29 -18.44
C ARG A 606 -30.46 31.55 -19.94
N GLY A 607 -31.57 31.49 -20.69
CA GLY A 607 -31.59 31.79 -22.13
C GLY A 607 -31.60 33.28 -22.50
N SER A 608 -31.93 34.18 -21.56
CA SER A 608 -32.17 35.61 -21.85
C SER A 608 -30.99 36.55 -21.56
N LEU A 609 -29.82 36.03 -21.13
CA LEU A 609 -28.66 36.84 -20.72
C LEU A 609 -27.44 36.71 -21.64
N ARG A 610 -27.60 36.12 -22.84
CA ARG A 610 -26.50 35.96 -23.81
C ARG A 610 -26.57 36.84 -25.06
N ASP A 611 -27.65 37.59 -25.25
CA ASP A 611 -27.81 38.56 -26.36
C ASP A 611 -27.96 39.99 -25.84
N ASN A 612 -26.93 40.49 -25.15
CA ASN A 612 -26.73 41.95 -24.99
C ASN A 612 -25.32 42.26 -24.46
N LYS A 613 -24.32 42.15 -25.35
CA LYS A 613 -23.14 43.02 -25.45
C LYS A 613 -22.32 42.56 -26.66
N MET A 614 -22.21 43.49 -27.62
CA MET A 614 -21.32 43.59 -28.80
C MET A 614 -20.33 42.46 -29.08
#